data_AF-A0AAN4Z1R3-F1
#
_entry.id   AF-A0AAN4Z1R3-F1
#
_cell.length_a   1.000
_cell.length_b   1.000
_cell.length_c   1.000
_cell.angle_alpha   90.00
_cell.angle_beta   90.00
_cell.angle_gamma   90.00
#
_symmetry.space_group_name_H-M   'P 1'
#
loop_
_entity.id
_entity.type
_entity.pdbx_description
1 polymer ?
#
loop_
_entity_poly.entity_id
_entity_poly.type
_entity_poly.pdbx_seq_one_letter_code
_entity_poly.pdbx_strand_id
1 'polypeptide(L)'
;MYDYQPQSHLEHIVNLEKYLKIAPHLIPRDCSALHRPVIRHPDLQPNNIFVSDKLEINGLIDWQHSTVLPLFLQCGIPQSLQNYGDEISESLQTPSLPRNFDELEEIQQFQHTELFRKRQLHYLYVKLTAENNSEHYNALTYHSNTLRRRIFHHASDPWEGDNIALKADLVTVSRNWEEVTLDRRSPCPIFFSDDESSECLRLAHEQSDADKQFQACQEAIGVANEGWVPVAYYDEAKERERKLKADALDAAETAEERARIEENWIFDDFCEEEYT
;
A
#
# COMPACT_ATOMS: atom_id res chain seq x y z
N MET A 1 5.14 -16.95 1.71
CA MET A 1 4.72 -16.83 0.30
C MET A 1 5.71 -17.62 -0.57
N TYR A 2 5.27 -18.25 -1.67
CA TYR A 2 6.12 -19.01 -2.61
C TYR A 2 6.93 -20.21 -2.06
N ASP A 3 6.53 -20.80 -0.94
CA ASP A 3 7.26 -21.94 -0.33
C ASP A 3 8.77 -21.69 -0.15
N TYR A 4 9.15 -20.45 0.21
CA TYR A 4 10.53 -20.01 0.41
C TYR A 4 11.42 -20.15 -0.85
N GLN A 5 10.81 -20.21 -2.04
CA GLN A 5 11.54 -20.30 -3.29
C GLN A 5 11.89 -18.90 -3.84
N PRO A 6 13.13 -18.71 -4.31
CA PRO A 6 13.53 -17.48 -5.00
C PRO A 6 12.63 -17.21 -6.20
N GLN A 7 12.24 -15.94 -6.36
CA GLN A 7 11.48 -15.51 -7.53
C GLN A 7 12.42 -15.00 -8.62
N SER A 8 12.05 -15.25 -9.88
CA SER A 8 12.83 -14.79 -11.02
C SER A 8 12.37 -13.40 -11.48
N HIS A 9 13.30 -12.47 -11.62
CA HIS A 9 13.05 -11.15 -12.25
C HIS A 9 12.55 -11.26 -13.70
N LEU A 10 12.75 -12.40 -14.36
CA LEU A 10 12.27 -12.63 -15.73
C LEU A 10 10.75 -12.58 -15.80
N GLU A 11 10.04 -13.03 -14.75
CA GLU A 11 8.58 -12.90 -14.70
C GLU A 11 8.16 -11.43 -14.54
N HIS A 12 8.89 -10.65 -13.75
CA HIS A 12 8.67 -9.21 -13.65
C HIS A 12 8.83 -8.52 -15.01
N ILE A 13 9.87 -8.87 -15.79
CA ILE A 13 10.07 -8.35 -17.15
C ILE A 13 8.87 -8.65 -18.05
N VAL A 14 8.36 -9.89 -18.04
CA VAL A 14 7.17 -10.27 -18.82
C VAL A 14 5.95 -9.46 -18.40
N ASN A 15 5.79 -9.17 -17.11
CA ASN A 15 4.71 -8.32 -16.61
C ASN A 15 4.87 -6.85 -17.06
N LEU A 16 6.09 -6.32 -17.05
CA LEU A 16 6.37 -4.98 -17.60
C LEU A 16 6.07 -4.91 -19.10
N GLU A 17 6.41 -5.93 -19.89
CA GLU A 17 6.06 -6.00 -21.31
C GLU A 17 4.54 -6.00 -21.54
N LYS A 18 3.78 -6.71 -20.68
CA LYS A 18 2.31 -6.66 -20.69
C LYS A 18 1.81 -5.26 -20.32
N TYR A 19 2.38 -4.61 -19.30
CA TYR A 19 2.06 -3.24 -18.91
C TYR A 19 2.27 -2.26 -20.06
N LEU A 20 3.40 -2.33 -20.77
CA LEU A 20 3.68 -1.46 -21.91
C LEU A 20 2.63 -1.55 -23.03
N LYS A 21 2.01 -2.73 -23.23
CA LYS A 21 0.91 -2.91 -24.20
C LYS A 21 -0.37 -2.19 -23.78
N ILE A 22 -0.66 -2.10 -22.49
CA ILE A 22 -1.89 -1.46 -21.99
C ILE A 22 -1.71 0.01 -21.62
N ALA A 23 -0.50 0.47 -21.30
CA ALA A 23 -0.24 1.82 -20.79
C ALA A 23 -0.86 2.95 -21.64
N PRO A 24 -0.81 2.93 -22.99
CA PRO A 24 -1.45 3.96 -23.83
C PRO A 24 -2.99 4.00 -23.73
N HIS A 25 -3.60 2.92 -23.25
CA HIS A 25 -5.05 2.78 -23.06
C HIS A 25 -5.49 3.21 -21.66
N LEU A 26 -4.56 3.28 -20.69
CA LEU A 26 -4.86 3.73 -19.33
C LEU A 26 -5.02 5.25 -19.22
N ILE A 27 -4.59 6.00 -20.24
CA ILE A 27 -4.68 7.47 -20.25
C ILE A 27 -6.15 7.91 -20.38
N PRO A 28 -6.70 8.69 -19.42
CA PRO A 28 -8.05 9.27 -19.50
C PRO A 28 -8.27 10.09 -20.77
N ARG A 29 -9.12 9.69 -21.73
CA ARG A 29 -9.24 10.45 -23.02
C ARG A 29 -10.38 11.47 -23.05
N ASP A 30 -11.36 11.31 -22.17
CA ASP A 30 -12.57 12.11 -22.08
C ASP A 30 -12.43 13.37 -21.22
N CYS A 31 -11.33 13.50 -20.46
CA CYS A 31 -11.10 14.63 -19.56
C CYS A 31 -9.67 15.19 -19.68
N SER A 32 -9.49 16.24 -20.48
CA SER A 32 -8.19 16.89 -20.70
C SER A 32 -7.60 17.56 -19.44
N ALA A 33 -8.45 17.96 -18.49
CA ALA A 33 -8.01 18.55 -17.22
C ALA A 33 -7.14 17.58 -16.39
N LEU A 34 -7.29 16.27 -16.61
CA LEU A 34 -6.50 15.22 -15.96
C LEU A 34 -5.07 15.10 -16.50
N HIS A 35 -4.79 15.65 -17.68
CA HIS A 35 -3.47 15.56 -18.33
C HIS A 35 -2.50 16.64 -17.87
N ARG A 36 -3.00 17.65 -17.15
CA ARG A 36 -2.15 18.77 -16.76
C ARG A 36 -0.96 18.26 -15.91
N PRO A 37 0.25 18.81 -16.13
CA PRO A 37 1.38 18.48 -15.29
C PRO A 37 1.15 19.03 -13.87
N VAL A 38 1.36 18.18 -12.88
CA VAL A 38 1.25 18.52 -11.45
C VAL A 38 2.49 18.02 -10.76
N ILE A 39 3.01 18.82 -9.83
CA ILE A 39 3.97 18.38 -8.83
C ILE A 39 3.23 18.21 -7.50
N ARG A 40 3.51 17.12 -6.80
CA ARG A 40 3.07 16.92 -5.40
C ARG A 40 4.24 16.41 -4.59
N HIS A 41 4.10 16.59 -3.29
CA HIS A 41 5.01 16.00 -2.32
C HIS A 41 5.01 14.47 -2.48
N PRO A 42 6.16 13.83 -2.66
CA PRO A 42 6.24 12.40 -2.92
C PRO A 42 5.89 11.58 -1.67
N ASP A 43 6.22 12.11 -0.48
CA ASP A 43 6.00 11.40 0.78
C ASP A 43 5.48 12.35 1.89
N LEU A 44 4.18 12.65 1.85
CA LEU A 44 3.55 13.59 2.79
C LEU A 44 3.18 12.90 4.12
N GLN A 45 4.20 12.41 4.83
CA GLN A 45 4.08 11.85 6.18
C GLN A 45 4.31 12.92 7.27
N PRO A 46 3.83 12.70 8.52
CA PRO A 46 3.96 13.69 9.59
C PRO A 46 5.39 14.17 9.86
N ASN A 47 6.39 13.30 9.70
CA ASN A 47 7.80 13.64 9.89
C ASN A 47 8.31 14.68 8.88
N ASN A 48 7.63 14.82 7.74
CA ASN A 48 7.97 15.76 6.67
C ASN A 48 7.18 17.09 6.78
N ILE A 49 6.40 17.29 7.84
CA ILE A 49 5.55 18.47 8.05
C ILE A 49 5.96 19.20 9.34
N PHE A 50 6.46 20.42 9.19
CA PHE A 50 6.72 21.29 10.33
C PHE A 50 5.45 22.02 10.74
N VAL A 51 5.10 21.90 12.02
CA VAL A 51 3.91 22.52 12.61
C VAL A 51 4.33 23.45 13.76
N SER A 52 3.74 24.64 13.83
CA SER A 52 3.96 25.59 14.91
C SER A 52 3.21 25.18 16.20
N ASP A 53 3.53 25.83 17.33
CA ASP A 53 2.78 25.66 18.59
C ASP A 53 1.28 26.02 18.47
N LYS A 54 0.90 26.75 17.39
CA LYS A 54 -0.49 27.13 17.08
C LYS A 54 -1.17 26.17 16.08
N LEU A 55 -0.53 25.05 15.76
CA LEU A 55 -1.01 24.06 14.77
C LEU A 55 -1.04 24.60 13.33
N GLU A 56 -0.16 25.54 13.00
CA GLU A 56 -0.01 26.06 11.63
C GLU A 56 1.11 25.33 10.90
N ILE A 57 0.90 24.96 9.63
CA ILE A 57 1.95 24.33 8.81
C ILE A 57 2.97 25.41 8.43
N ASN A 58 4.20 25.28 8.94
CA ASN A 58 5.30 26.21 8.72
C ASN A 58 6.19 25.81 7.54
N GLY A 59 6.21 24.54 7.17
CA GLY A 59 7.07 24.06 6.10
C GLY A 59 6.86 22.59 5.79
N LEU A 60 7.21 22.23 4.55
CA LEU A 60 7.25 20.87 4.05
C LEU A 60 8.69 20.62 3.56
N ILE A 61 9.30 19.54 4.03
CA ILE A 61 10.66 19.11 3.64
C ILE A 61 10.60 17.78 2.93
N ASP A 62 11.74 17.30 2.43
CA ASP A 62 11.83 15.99 1.78
C ASP A 62 11.15 15.92 0.40
N TRP A 63 11.35 16.99 -0.38
CA TRP A 63 10.93 17.06 -1.78
C TRP A 63 11.83 16.28 -2.74
N GLN A 64 12.84 15.56 -2.25
CA GLN A 64 13.64 14.67 -3.10
C GLN A 64 12.74 13.62 -3.74
N HIS A 65 13.05 13.23 -4.98
CA HIS A 65 12.22 12.32 -5.79
C HIS A 65 10.84 12.86 -6.21
N SER A 66 10.54 14.15 -5.97
CA SER A 66 9.34 14.78 -6.54
C SER A 66 9.34 14.68 -8.06
N THR A 67 8.24 14.21 -8.63
CA THR A 67 8.05 14.11 -10.08
C THR A 67 6.96 15.04 -10.57
N VAL A 68 7.08 15.50 -11.82
CA VAL A 68 6.00 16.19 -12.53
C VAL A 68 5.30 15.16 -13.40
N LEU A 69 4.07 14.82 -13.04
CA LEU A 69 3.25 13.82 -13.76
C LEU A 69 1.85 14.40 -14.02
N PRO A 70 1.09 13.83 -14.98
CA PRO A 70 -0.31 14.16 -15.16
C PRO A 70 -1.12 14.06 -13.85
N LEU A 71 -2.11 14.94 -13.67
CA LEU A 71 -2.95 14.95 -12.47
C LEU A 71 -3.57 13.58 -12.14
N PHE A 72 -4.02 12.80 -13.13
CA PHE A 72 -4.62 11.50 -12.83
C PHE A 72 -3.64 10.52 -12.15
N LEU A 73 -2.34 10.63 -12.45
CA LEU A 73 -1.28 9.87 -11.79
C LEU A 73 -0.91 10.47 -10.43
N GLN A 74 -0.86 11.81 -10.33
CA GLN A 74 -0.46 12.50 -9.10
C GLN A 74 -1.54 12.58 -8.04
N CYS A 75 -2.81 12.56 -8.43
CA CYS A 75 -3.87 12.66 -7.44
C CYS A 75 -3.78 11.47 -6.47
N GLY A 76 -4.22 11.64 -5.23
CA GLY A 76 -4.00 10.65 -4.19
C GLY A 76 -4.46 11.16 -2.83
N ILE A 77 -4.62 10.22 -1.90
CA ILE A 77 -4.71 10.50 -0.47
C ILE A 77 -3.34 10.11 0.12
N PRO A 78 -2.65 11.02 0.84
CA PRO A 78 -1.39 10.68 1.51
C PRO A 78 -1.53 9.42 2.37
N GLN A 79 -0.50 8.59 2.44
CA GLN A 79 -0.53 7.32 3.16
C GLN A 79 -0.89 7.48 4.64
N SER A 80 -0.44 8.56 5.27
CA SER A 80 -0.74 8.89 6.67
C SER A 80 -2.21 9.30 6.91
N LEU A 81 -2.95 9.62 5.85
CA LEU A 81 -4.35 10.07 5.91
C LEU A 81 -5.32 9.09 5.24
N GLN A 82 -4.81 8.02 4.61
CA GLN A 82 -5.63 7.06 3.87
C GLN A 82 -6.01 5.85 4.72
N ASN A 83 -7.03 5.12 4.27
CA ASN A 83 -7.56 3.92 4.93
C ASN A 83 -8.29 3.04 3.89
N TYR A 84 -7.64 2.77 2.76
CA TYR A 84 -8.16 1.91 1.69
C TYR A 84 -8.33 0.46 2.18
N GLY A 85 -9.28 -0.27 1.59
CA GLY A 85 -9.68 -1.60 2.03
C GLY A 85 -10.69 -1.61 3.19
N ASP A 86 -11.07 -0.45 3.71
CA ASP A 86 -12.14 -0.30 4.71
C ASP A 86 -13.43 0.20 4.06
N GLU A 87 -14.49 -0.60 4.11
CA GLU A 87 -15.78 -0.32 3.48
C GLU A 87 -16.38 1.03 3.91
N ILE A 88 -16.24 1.41 5.18
CA ILE A 88 -16.75 2.68 5.71
C ILE A 88 -16.00 3.86 5.11
N SER A 89 -14.67 3.75 4.99
CA SER A 89 -13.82 4.77 4.38
C SER A 89 -14.09 4.90 2.88
N GLU A 90 -14.16 3.79 2.16
CA GLU A 90 -14.39 3.79 0.70
C GLU A 90 -15.78 4.27 0.31
N SER A 91 -16.80 3.97 1.12
CA SER A 91 -18.16 4.48 0.92
C SER A 91 -18.35 5.92 1.45
N LEU A 92 -17.31 6.53 2.00
CA LEU A 92 -17.33 7.87 2.60
C LEU A 92 -18.45 8.05 3.63
N GLN A 93 -18.77 6.99 4.36
CA GLN A 93 -19.70 7.06 5.48
C GLN A 93 -19.07 7.88 6.61
N THR A 94 -19.90 8.64 7.33
CA THR A 94 -19.42 9.42 8.48
C THR A 94 -18.92 8.46 9.55
N PRO A 95 -17.63 8.53 9.95
CA PRO A 95 -17.07 7.60 10.93
C PRO A 95 -17.74 7.77 12.28
N SER A 96 -17.95 6.66 12.99
CA SER A 96 -18.47 6.63 14.36
C SER A 96 -17.85 5.50 15.16
N LEU A 97 -17.78 5.67 16.48
CA LEU A 97 -17.41 4.61 17.41
C LEU A 97 -18.57 3.62 17.58
N PRO A 98 -18.29 2.34 17.93
CA PRO A 98 -19.34 1.38 18.23
C PRO A 98 -20.18 1.83 19.43
N ARG A 99 -21.48 1.46 19.44
CA ARG A 99 -22.41 1.91 20.48
C ARG A 99 -22.03 1.43 21.89
N ASN A 100 -21.37 0.28 21.99
CA ASN A 100 -20.92 -0.34 23.22
C ASN A 100 -19.45 -0.02 23.55
N PHE A 101 -18.87 1.02 22.98
CA PHE A 101 -17.44 1.35 23.13
C PHE A 101 -17.00 1.41 24.60
N ASP A 102 -17.76 2.09 25.44
CA ASP A 102 -17.45 2.27 26.88
C ASP A 102 -17.51 0.95 27.68
N GLU A 103 -18.12 -0.10 27.12
CA GLU A 103 -18.26 -1.43 27.73
C GLU A 103 -17.14 -2.40 27.30
N LEU A 104 -16.30 -2.01 26.34
CA LEU A 104 -15.22 -2.84 25.80
C LEU A 104 -13.99 -2.87 26.73
N GLU A 105 -13.17 -3.90 26.58
CA GLU A 105 -11.85 -3.96 27.22
C GLU A 105 -10.92 -2.88 26.66
N GLU A 106 -9.93 -2.45 27.45
CA GLU A 106 -9.01 -1.35 27.10
C GLU A 106 -8.31 -1.58 25.75
N ILE A 107 -7.90 -2.82 25.47
CA ILE A 107 -7.26 -3.17 24.19
C ILE A 107 -8.22 -3.00 23.00
N GLN A 108 -9.50 -3.36 23.17
CA GLN A 108 -10.51 -3.22 22.14
C GLN A 108 -10.90 -1.74 21.96
N GLN A 109 -10.98 -0.97 23.05
CA GLN A 109 -11.18 0.48 22.99
C GLN A 109 -10.05 1.16 22.21
N PHE A 110 -8.80 0.77 22.46
CA PHE A 110 -7.64 1.27 21.72
C PHE A 110 -7.77 0.96 20.22
N GLN A 111 -8.01 -0.30 19.85
CA GLN A 111 -8.19 -0.73 18.46
C GLN A 111 -9.31 0.04 17.75
N HIS A 112 -10.48 0.19 18.40
CA HIS A 112 -11.59 0.95 17.84
C HIS A 112 -11.29 2.45 17.72
N THR A 113 -10.53 3.02 18.65
CA THR A 113 -10.09 4.42 18.60
C THR A 113 -9.15 4.67 17.43
N GLU A 114 -8.16 3.79 17.24
CA GLU A 114 -7.20 3.89 16.12
C GLU A 114 -7.90 3.73 14.77
N LEU A 115 -8.79 2.75 14.64
CA LEU A 115 -9.59 2.58 13.43
C LEU A 115 -10.49 3.78 13.16
N PHE A 116 -11.13 4.33 14.20
CA PHE A 116 -11.95 5.54 14.08
C PHE A 116 -11.10 6.74 13.60
N ARG A 117 -9.89 6.93 14.13
CA ARG A 117 -8.97 7.98 13.69
C ARG A 117 -8.59 7.83 12.22
N LYS A 118 -8.20 6.63 11.77
CA LYS A 118 -7.88 6.35 10.36
C LYS A 118 -9.05 6.69 9.44
N ARG A 119 -10.26 6.22 9.79
CA ARG A 119 -11.51 6.54 9.06
C ARG A 119 -11.80 8.04 9.04
N GLN A 120 -11.63 8.73 10.17
CA GLN A 120 -11.87 10.16 10.30
C GLN A 120 -10.91 10.98 9.44
N LEU A 121 -9.62 10.67 9.45
CA LEU A 121 -8.62 11.34 8.61
C LEU A 121 -8.92 11.15 7.12
N HIS A 122 -9.22 9.93 6.69
CA HIS A 122 -9.62 9.63 5.31
C HIS A 122 -10.84 10.45 4.91
N TYR A 123 -11.92 10.36 5.70
CA TYR A 123 -13.17 11.06 5.45
C TYR A 123 -12.96 12.58 5.34
N LEU A 124 -12.23 13.17 6.30
CA LEU A 124 -11.96 14.60 6.30
C LEU A 124 -11.10 15.02 5.11
N TYR A 125 -10.08 14.24 4.73
CA TYR A 125 -9.27 14.55 3.56
C TYR A 125 -10.13 14.60 2.29
N VAL A 126 -10.95 13.58 2.05
CA VAL A 126 -11.80 13.53 0.84
C VAL A 126 -12.82 14.67 0.85
N LYS A 127 -13.49 14.90 1.98
CA LYS A 127 -14.48 15.97 2.13
C LYS A 127 -13.89 17.36 1.91
N LEU A 128 -12.81 17.69 2.60
CA LEU A 128 -12.16 19.00 2.47
C LEU A 128 -11.53 19.18 1.09
N THR A 129 -11.08 18.10 0.45
CA THR A 129 -10.62 18.15 -0.94
C THR A 129 -11.78 18.51 -1.87
N ALA A 130 -12.96 17.91 -1.69
CA ALA A 130 -14.14 18.24 -2.49
C ALA A 130 -14.53 19.73 -2.36
N GLU A 131 -14.43 20.28 -1.16
CA GLU A 131 -14.78 21.67 -0.85
C GLU A 131 -13.72 22.67 -1.37
N ASN A 132 -12.42 22.36 -1.24
CA ASN A 132 -11.34 23.32 -1.46
C ASN A 132 -10.55 23.09 -2.77
N ASN A 133 -10.63 21.90 -3.36
CA ASN A 133 -9.88 21.53 -4.56
C ASN A 133 -10.69 20.56 -5.44
N SER A 134 -11.73 21.09 -6.08
CA SER A 134 -12.64 20.32 -6.92
C SER A 134 -11.94 19.57 -8.05
N GLU A 135 -10.84 20.11 -8.58
CA GLU A 135 -10.09 19.45 -9.65
C GLU A 135 -9.37 18.19 -9.16
N HIS A 136 -8.73 18.24 -7.98
CA HIS A 136 -8.12 17.06 -7.37
C HIS A 136 -9.18 16.04 -6.96
N TYR A 137 -10.31 16.50 -6.41
CA TYR A 137 -11.43 15.63 -6.10
C TYR A 137 -11.95 14.90 -7.35
N ASN A 138 -12.18 15.62 -8.45
CA ASN A 138 -12.61 15.02 -9.71
C ASN A 138 -11.62 13.96 -10.23
N ALA A 139 -10.32 14.16 -10.03
CA ALA A 139 -9.30 13.18 -10.37
C ALA A 139 -9.33 11.95 -9.44
N LEU A 140 -9.52 12.17 -8.12
CA LEU A 140 -9.67 11.08 -7.15
C LEU A 140 -10.87 10.19 -7.46
N THR A 141 -12.02 10.80 -7.79
CA THR A 141 -13.27 10.09 -8.06
C THR A 141 -13.44 9.70 -9.52
N TYR A 142 -12.43 9.94 -10.36
CA TYR A 142 -12.46 9.48 -11.74
C TYR A 142 -12.49 7.95 -11.77
N HIS A 143 -13.32 7.39 -12.65
CA HIS A 143 -13.58 5.94 -12.72
C HIS A 143 -12.26 5.16 -12.78
N SER A 144 -12.13 4.09 -12.01
CA SER A 144 -10.93 3.23 -11.94
C SER A 144 -9.59 3.97 -11.78
N ASN A 145 -9.57 5.20 -11.25
CA ASN A 145 -8.34 5.98 -11.16
C ASN A 145 -7.35 5.40 -10.12
N THR A 146 -7.86 4.85 -9.02
CA THR A 146 -7.03 4.12 -8.06
C THR A 146 -6.23 3.01 -8.73
N LEU A 147 -6.88 2.21 -9.59
CA LEU A 147 -6.21 1.13 -10.33
C LEU A 147 -5.17 1.67 -11.33
N ARG A 148 -5.49 2.75 -12.05
CA ARG A 148 -4.54 3.39 -13.00
C ARG A 148 -3.27 3.89 -12.33
N ARG A 149 -3.41 4.49 -11.14
CA ARG A 149 -2.25 4.93 -10.35
C ARG A 149 -1.46 3.76 -9.81
N ARG A 150 -2.14 2.78 -9.22
CA ARG A 150 -1.52 1.62 -8.58
C ARG A 150 -0.66 0.83 -9.57
N ILE A 151 -1.21 0.52 -10.75
CA ILE A 151 -0.46 -0.20 -11.78
C ILE A 151 0.71 0.63 -12.33
N PHE A 152 0.58 1.95 -12.41
CA PHE A 152 1.68 2.84 -12.80
C PHE A 152 2.81 2.80 -11.76
N HIS A 153 2.49 2.85 -10.46
CA HIS A 153 3.47 2.75 -9.38
C HIS A 153 4.17 1.39 -9.39
N HIS A 154 3.43 0.29 -9.35
CA HIS A 154 4.01 -1.06 -9.37
C HIS A 154 4.84 -1.37 -10.63
N ALA A 155 4.56 -0.70 -11.76
CA ALA A 155 5.37 -0.85 -12.98
C ALA A 155 6.60 0.08 -13.01
N SER A 156 6.63 1.10 -12.14
CA SER A 156 7.73 2.07 -12.04
C SER A 156 8.72 1.71 -10.93
N ASP A 157 8.28 0.95 -9.94
CA ASP A 157 9.11 0.55 -8.80
C ASP A 157 10.19 -0.47 -9.21
N PRO A 158 11.37 -0.45 -8.57
CA PRO A 158 12.38 -1.49 -8.75
C PRO A 158 11.84 -2.88 -8.39
N TRP A 159 12.44 -3.91 -8.98
CA TRP A 159 12.10 -5.28 -8.60
C TRP A 159 12.76 -5.66 -7.27
N GLU A 160 11.96 -5.85 -6.23
CA GLU A 160 12.39 -6.17 -4.85
C GLU A 160 12.15 -7.64 -4.49
N GLY A 161 12.13 -8.54 -5.47
CA GLY A 161 11.95 -9.98 -5.25
C GLY A 161 10.50 -10.48 -5.28
N ASP A 162 9.52 -9.60 -5.51
CA ASP A 162 8.11 -9.97 -5.71
C ASP A 162 7.65 -9.79 -7.17
N ASN A 163 6.81 -10.71 -7.63
CA ASN A 163 6.16 -10.65 -8.94
C ASN A 163 4.64 -10.46 -8.85
N ILE A 164 4.04 -10.52 -7.66
CA ILE A 164 2.59 -10.50 -7.48
C ILE A 164 2.00 -9.11 -7.68
N ALA A 165 2.57 -8.07 -7.08
CA ALA A 165 1.93 -6.75 -7.04
C ALA A 165 1.53 -6.23 -8.44
N LEU A 166 2.48 -6.20 -9.37
CA LEU A 166 2.22 -5.78 -10.76
C LEU A 166 1.32 -6.77 -11.51
N LYS A 167 1.50 -8.09 -11.31
CA LYS A 167 0.69 -9.11 -11.98
C LYS A 167 -0.77 -9.07 -11.56
N ALA A 168 -1.05 -8.86 -10.28
CA ALA A 168 -2.40 -8.73 -9.73
C ALA A 168 -3.11 -7.51 -10.31
N ASP A 169 -2.38 -6.41 -10.51
CA ASP A 169 -2.89 -5.23 -11.19
C ASP A 169 -3.19 -5.47 -12.66
N LEU A 170 -2.30 -6.13 -13.38
CA LEU A 170 -2.53 -6.50 -14.78
C LEU A 170 -3.74 -7.42 -14.94
N VAL A 171 -3.91 -8.40 -14.06
CA VAL A 171 -5.09 -9.28 -14.02
C VAL A 171 -6.35 -8.45 -13.75
N THR A 172 -6.31 -7.54 -12.78
CA THR A 172 -7.44 -6.67 -12.44
C THR A 172 -7.81 -5.75 -13.60
N VAL A 173 -6.83 -5.15 -14.28
CA VAL A 173 -7.05 -4.33 -15.49
C VAL A 173 -7.63 -5.18 -16.61
N SER A 174 -7.09 -6.37 -16.85
CA SER A 174 -7.55 -7.26 -17.93
C SER A 174 -8.99 -7.70 -17.71
N ARG A 175 -9.40 -7.99 -16.46
CA ARG A 175 -10.77 -8.37 -16.11
C ARG A 175 -11.76 -7.21 -16.23
N ASN A 176 -11.32 -5.99 -15.92
CA ASN A 176 -12.15 -4.79 -15.92
C ASN A 176 -11.87 -3.87 -17.14
N TRP A 177 -11.37 -4.43 -18.24
CA TRP A 177 -10.82 -3.68 -19.36
C TRP A 177 -11.79 -2.64 -19.95
N GLU A 178 -13.06 -3.00 -20.14
CA GLU A 178 -14.08 -2.09 -20.68
C GLU A 178 -14.37 -0.92 -19.74
N GLU A 179 -14.35 -1.15 -18.43
CA GLU A 179 -14.56 -0.11 -17.41
C GLU A 179 -13.36 0.82 -17.31
N VAL A 180 -12.15 0.26 -17.37
CA VAL A 180 -10.90 1.02 -17.29
C VAL A 180 -10.66 1.85 -18.55
N THR A 181 -11.04 1.39 -19.74
CA THR A 181 -10.79 2.15 -20.97
C THR A 181 -11.96 3.05 -21.39
N LEU A 182 -13.16 2.79 -20.85
CA LEU A 182 -14.43 3.29 -21.37
C LEU A 182 -14.63 3.02 -22.88
N ASP A 183 -13.88 2.08 -23.45
CA ASP A 183 -13.91 1.75 -24.86
C ASP A 183 -14.20 0.26 -25.06
N ARG A 184 -15.49 -0.05 -25.26
CA ARG A 184 -15.97 -1.42 -25.52
C ARG A 184 -15.54 -1.97 -26.88
N ARG A 185 -14.93 -1.16 -27.76
CA ARG A 185 -14.53 -1.58 -29.11
C ARG A 185 -13.10 -2.08 -29.16
N SER A 186 -12.27 -1.67 -28.20
CA SER A 186 -10.86 -2.07 -28.14
C SER A 186 -10.72 -3.30 -27.24
N PRO A 187 -10.37 -4.49 -27.78
CA PRO A 187 -10.12 -5.66 -26.94
C PRO A 187 -8.86 -5.45 -26.08
N CYS A 188 -8.82 -6.13 -24.92
CA CYS A 188 -7.63 -6.13 -24.07
C CYS A 188 -6.44 -6.75 -24.83
N PRO A 189 -5.27 -6.07 -24.93
CA PRO A 189 -4.11 -6.58 -25.66
C PRO A 189 -3.31 -7.65 -24.87
N ILE A 190 -3.73 -7.93 -23.63
CA ILE A 190 -3.13 -8.93 -22.75
C ILE A 190 -4.20 -9.92 -22.32
N PHE A 191 -3.76 -11.14 -22.03
CA PHE A 191 -4.63 -12.25 -21.64
C PHE A 191 -3.98 -13.03 -20.51
N PHE A 192 -4.82 -13.48 -19.58
CA PHE A 192 -4.48 -14.37 -18.49
C PHE A 192 -5.51 -15.48 -18.49
N SER A 193 -5.10 -16.74 -18.30
CA SER A 193 -6.06 -17.82 -18.13
C SER A 193 -6.83 -17.68 -16.81
N ASP A 194 -7.96 -18.37 -16.69
CA ASP A 194 -8.70 -18.40 -15.43
C ASP A 194 -7.86 -18.97 -14.28
N ASP A 195 -7.04 -19.99 -14.57
CA ASP A 195 -6.11 -20.59 -13.61
C ASP A 195 -5.02 -19.61 -13.20
N GLU A 196 -4.37 -18.94 -14.16
CA GLU A 196 -3.31 -17.96 -13.89
C GLU A 196 -3.85 -16.77 -13.09
N SER A 197 -5.05 -16.31 -13.43
CA SER A 197 -5.70 -15.20 -12.73
C SER A 197 -6.11 -15.58 -11.31
N SER A 198 -6.64 -16.78 -11.11
CA SER A 198 -7.08 -17.25 -9.79
C SER A 198 -5.90 -17.48 -8.87
N GLU A 199 -4.81 -18.06 -9.39
CA GLU A 199 -3.58 -18.27 -8.64
C GLU A 199 -2.91 -16.94 -8.26
N CYS A 200 -2.84 -15.99 -9.21
CA CYS A 200 -2.30 -14.66 -8.96
C CYS A 200 -3.05 -13.95 -7.82
N LEU A 201 -4.39 -14.01 -7.83
CA LEU A 201 -5.21 -13.38 -6.78
C LEU A 201 -5.12 -14.11 -5.43
N ARG A 202 -4.96 -15.44 -5.43
CA ARG A 202 -4.69 -16.20 -4.21
C ARG A 202 -3.38 -15.75 -3.58
N LEU A 203 -2.30 -15.67 -4.36
CA LEU A 203 -0.99 -15.22 -3.88
C LEU A 203 -1.04 -13.75 -3.42
N ALA A 204 -1.76 -12.88 -4.12
CA ALA A 204 -1.96 -11.48 -3.69
C ALA A 204 -2.68 -11.37 -2.34
N HIS A 205 -3.65 -12.25 -2.09
CA HIS A 205 -4.31 -12.32 -0.78
C HIS A 205 -3.36 -12.80 0.30
N GLU A 206 -2.56 -13.83 0.03
CA GLU A 206 -1.54 -14.33 0.97
C GLU A 206 -0.49 -13.27 1.31
N GLN A 207 -0.05 -12.48 0.32
CA GLN A 207 0.84 -11.36 0.54
C GLN A 207 0.19 -10.29 1.42
N SER A 208 -1.06 -9.91 1.12
CA SER A 208 -1.80 -8.94 1.92
C SER A 208 -1.96 -9.36 3.38
N ASP A 209 -2.13 -10.65 3.66
CA ASP A 209 -2.20 -11.17 5.02
C ASP A 209 -0.83 -11.21 5.68
N ALA A 210 0.22 -11.56 4.95
CA ALA A 210 1.60 -11.50 5.45
C ALA A 210 2.02 -10.05 5.80
N ASP A 211 1.66 -9.07 4.98
CA ASP A 211 1.92 -7.64 5.22
C ASP A 211 1.24 -7.16 6.52
N LYS A 212 -0.02 -7.57 6.75
CA LYS A 212 -0.75 -7.23 7.99
C LYS A 212 -0.09 -7.86 9.21
N GLN A 213 0.36 -9.11 9.10
CA GLN A 213 1.07 -9.80 10.18
C GLN A 213 2.40 -9.11 10.47
N PHE A 214 3.15 -8.73 9.43
CA PHE A 214 4.40 -7.99 9.58
C PHE A 214 4.17 -6.64 10.26
N GLN A 215 3.15 -5.89 9.85
CA GLN A 215 2.79 -4.64 10.51
C GLN A 215 2.44 -4.85 11.99
N ALA A 216 1.69 -5.90 12.33
CA ALA A 216 1.39 -6.23 13.72
C ALA A 216 2.65 -6.54 14.53
N CYS A 217 3.63 -7.23 13.93
CA CYS A 217 4.94 -7.46 14.55
C CYS A 217 5.71 -6.16 14.78
N GLN A 218 5.72 -5.24 13.81
CA GLN A 218 6.36 -3.93 13.94
C GLN A 218 5.73 -3.11 15.08
N GLU A 219 4.39 -3.07 15.15
CA GLU A 219 3.64 -2.41 16.22
C GLU A 219 3.94 -3.03 17.60
N ALA A 220 4.03 -4.37 17.68
CA ALA A 220 4.35 -5.08 18.92
C ALA A 220 5.78 -4.79 19.41
N ILE A 221 6.74 -4.63 18.50
CA ILE A 221 8.14 -4.29 18.82
C ILE A 221 8.29 -2.78 19.07
N GLY A 222 7.37 -1.96 18.57
CA GLY A 222 7.43 -0.50 18.66
C GLY A 222 8.45 0.10 17.69
N VAL A 223 8.60 -0.49 16.51
CA VAL A 223 9.40 0.06 15.41
C VAL A 223 8.48 0.73 14.39
N ALA A 224 8.97 1.80 13.78
CA ALA A 224 8.31 2.40 12.62
C ALA A 224 8.66 1.62 11.34
N ASN A 225 8.18 2.12 10.19
CA ASN A 225 8.55 1.60 8.88
C ASN A 225 10.08 1.47 8.75
N GLU A 226 10.52 0.47 7.99
CA GLU A 226 11.95 0.15 7.79
C GLU A 226 12.70 -0.20 9.09
N GLY A 227 11.99 -0.55 10.16
CA GLY A 227 12.60 -0.93 11.44
C GLY A 227 13.16 0.25 12.23
N TRP A 228 12.82 1.49 11.86
CA TRP A 228 13.34 2.67 12.54
C TRP A 228 12.86 2.77 14.00
N VAL A 229 13.78 3.10 14.90
CA VAL A 229 13.52 3.35 16.32
C VAL A 229 14.44 4.45 16.86
N PRO A 230 13.96 5.36 17.73
CA PRO A 230 14.84 6.31 18.40
C PRO A 230 15.90 5.58 19.24
N VAL A 231 17.13 6.11 19.26
CA VAL A 231 18.27 5.50 19.99
C VAL A 231 17.93 5.18 21.44
N ALA A 232 17.14 6.03 22.11
CA ALA A 232 16.74 5.83 23.50
C ALA A 232 15.88 4.57 23.74
N TYR A 233 15.19 4.07 22.71
CA TYR A 233 14.31 2.90 22.78
C TYR A 233 14.88 1.67 22.05
N TYR A 234 16.09 1.77 21.50
CA TYR A 234 16.71 0.70 20.71
C TYR A 234 16.83 -0.61 21.51
N ASP A 235 17.41 -0.55 22.70
CA ASP A 235 17.62 -1.74 23.53
C ASP A 235 16.29 -2.40 23.94
N GLU A 236 15.28 -1.58 24.20
CA GLU A 236 13.93 -2.04 24.54
C GLU A 236 13.24 -2.72 23.34
N ALA A 237 13.37 -2.14 22.15
CA ALA A 237 12.87 -2.72 20.91
C ALA A 237 13.57 -4.05 20.60
N LYS A 238 14.90 -4.13 20.73
CA LYS A 238 15.65 -5.39 20.53
C LYS A 238 15.26 -6.47 21.54
N GLU A 239 14.94 -6.10 22.78
CA GLU A 239 14.44 -7.09 23.75
C GLU A 239 13.05 -7.60 23.38
N ARG A 240 12.15 -6.72 22.94
CA ARG A 240 10.83 -7.14 22.42
C ARG A 240 10.93 -8.00 21.17
N GLU A 241 11.84 -7.69 20.26
CA GLU A 241 12.10 -8.47 19.04
C GLU A 241 12.61 -9.88 19.39
N ARG A 242 13.60 -10.01 20.29
CA ARG A 242 14.07 -11.31 20.76
C ARG A 242 12.97 -12.13 21.42
N LYS A 243 12.12 -11.48 22.21
CA LYS A 243 10.97 -12.13 22.82
C LYS A 243 9.99 -12.62 21.77
N LEU A 244 9.67 -11.79 20.77
CA LEU A 244 8.81 -12.19 19.66
C LEU A 244 9.39 -13.39 18.89
N LYS A 245 10.71 -13.42 18.66
CA LYS A 245 11.40 -14.56 18.05
C LYS A 245 11.27 -15.82 18.90
N ALA A 246 11.48 -15.72 20.21
CA ALA A 246 11.33 -16.84 21.12
C ALA A 246 9.88 -17.37 21.15
N ASP A 247 8.89 -16.47 21.25
CA ASP A 247 7.48 -16.82 21.25
C ASP A 247 7.08 -17.52 19.91
N ALA A 248 7.61 -17.05 18.78
CA ALA A 248 7.39 -17.69 17.47
C ALA A 248 8.02 -19.10 17.39
N LEU A 249 9.24 -19.28 17.90
CA LEU A 249 9.93 -20.58 17.93
C LEU A 249 9.28 -21.59 18.89
N ASP A 250 8.68 -21.12 19.98
CA ASP A 250 7.94 -21.94 20.93
C ASP A 250 6.55 -22.32 20.40
N ALA A 251 5.96 -21.50 19.53
CA ALA A 251 4.70 -21.79 18.84
C ALA A 251 4.85 -22.79 17.67
N ALA A 252 6.07 -22.98 17.15
CA ALA A 252 6.33 -23.90 16.05
C ALA A 252 6.01 -25.36 16.42
N GLU A 253 5.18 -26.03 15.61
CA GLU A 253 4.72 -27.40 15.89
C GLU A 253 5.73 -28.46 15.43
N THR A 254 6.62 -28.09 14.51
CA THR A 254 7.57 -29.03 13.88
C THR A 254 9.00 -28.49 13.87
N ALA A 255 9.97 -29.41 13.81
CA ALA A 255 11.38 -29.05 13.68
C ALA A 255 11.67 -28.32 12.34
N GLU A 256 10.93 -28.65 11.29
CA GLU A 256 11.05 -27.99 9.98
C GLU A 256 10.54 -26.55 10.04
N GLU A 257 9.39 -26.32 10.66
CA GLU A 257 8.86 -24.96 10.87
C GLU A 257 9.81 -24.11 11.72
N ARG A 258 10.35 -24.69 12.81
CA ARG A 258 11.33 -24.02 13.65
C ARG A 258 12.58 -23.61 12.86
N ALA A 259 13.12 -24.51 12.03
CA ALA A 259 14.28 -24.21 11.18
C ALA A 259 13.97 -23.07 10.20
N ARG A 260 12.78 -23.09 9.57
CA ARG A 260 12.35 -22.03 8.65
C ARG A 260 12.25 -20.67 9.34
N ILE A 261 11.74 -20.60 10.57
CA ILE A 261 11.67 -19.35 11.35
C ILE A 261 13.08 -18.84 11.68
N GLU A 262 14.00 -19.74 12.06
CA GLU A 262 15.39 -19.36 12.37
C GLU A 262 16.14 -18.83 11.13
N GLU A 263 15.95 -19.47 9.97
CA GLU A 263 16.60 -19.11 8.71
C GLU A 263 16.02 -17.86 8.04
N ASN A 264 14.74 -17.56 8.27
CA ASN A 264 13.99 -16.50 7.57
C ASN A 264 13.40 -15.46 8.54
N TRP A 265 14.08 -15.20 9.65
CA TRP A 265 13.56 -14.25 10.63
C TRP A 265 13.52 -12.83 10.07
N ILE A 266 12.33 -12.25 10.03
CA ILE A 266 12.01 -10.97 9.39
C ILE A 266 12.80 -9.73 9.87
N PHE A 267 13.52 -9.83 11.00
CA PHE A 267 14.35 -8.75 11.56
C PHE A 267 15.85 -9.08 11.60
N ASP A 268 16.26 -10.20 11.00
CA ASP A 268 17.68 -10.54 10.82
C ASP A 268 18.22 -9.91 9.53
N ASP A 269 19.53 -9.72 9.47
CA ASP A 269 20.22 -9.29 8.25
C ASP A 269 20.26 -10.46 7.25
N PHE A 270 19.93 -10.19 5.99
CA PHE A 270 19.97 -11.18 4.91
C PHE A 270 21.17 -10.99 4.00
N CYS A 271 21.69 -12.09 3.45
CA CYS A 271 22.80 -12.04 2.51
C CYS A 271 22.33 -11.49 1.15
N GLU A 272 22.81 -10.31 0.77
CA GLU A 272 22.48 -9.70 -0.53
C GLU A 272 23.39 -10.15 -1.68
N GLU A 273 24.43 -10.97 -1.41
CA GLU A 273 25.42 -11.38 -2.42
C GLU A 273 24.82 -12.16 -3.61
N GLU A 274 23.69 -12.85 -3.41
CA GLU A 274 23.01 -13.60 -4.48
C GLU A 274 22.26 -12.71 -5.49
N TYR A 275 22.12 -11.41 -5.18
CA TYR A 275 21.38 -10.43 -6.00
C TYR A 275 22.29 -9.43 -6.74
N THR A 276 23.62 -9.55 -6.60
CA THR A 276 24.65 -8.78 -7.34
C THR A 276 25.24 -9.55 -8.53
#